data_AF-A0A5D3DPQ2-F1
#
_entry.id   AF-A0A5D3DPQ2-F1
#
_cell.length_a   1.000
_cell.length_b   1.000
_cell.length_c   1.000
_cell.angle_alpha   90.00
_cell.angle_beta   90.00
_cell.angle_gamma   90.00
#
_symmetry.space_group_name_H-M   'P 1'
#
loop_
_entity.id
_entity.type
_entity.pdbx_description
1 polymer ?
#
loop_
_entity_poly.entity_id
_entity_poly.type
_entity_poly.pdbx_seq_one_letter_code
_entity_poly.pdbx_strand_id
1 'polypeptide(L)'
;MRLMQVPLYAAAQLSGATSAAFTLRILLDPIQDLGTTSPHGPALKALVMEIVVSFCMMFVTSAVATDTKAIGELGGIAVGSAVCISSIFAG
;
A
#
# COMPACT_ATOMS: atom_id res chain seq x y z
N MET A 1 -25.69 6.33 1.41
CA MET A 1 -24.98 7.61 1.62
C MET A 1 -23.45 7.46 1.79
N ARG A 2 -22.80 6.37 1.32
CA ARG A 2 -21.33 6.18 1.50
C ARG A 2 -20.50 6.14 0.20
N LEU A 3 -21.10 5.89 -0.97
CA LEU A 3 -20.33 5.78 -2.23
C LEU A 3 -19.65 7.10 -2.65
N MET A 4 -20.22 8.25 -2.30
CA MET A 4 -19.69 9.57 -2.65
C MET A 4 -18.40 9.93 -1.88
N GLN A 5 -18.09 9.21 -0.80
CA GLN A 5 -16.86 9.42 -0.02
C GLN A 5 -15.65 8.72 -0.65
N VAL A 6 -15.87 7.61 -1.37
CA VAL A 6 -14.80 6.83 -2.01
C VAL A 6 -13.96 7.66 -2.99
N PRO A 7 -14.54 8.40 -3.97
CA PRO A 7 -13.74 9.18 -4.89
C PRO A 7 -12.98 10.33 -4.20
N LEU A 8 -13.57 10.95 -3.17
CA LEU A 8 -12.90 12.00 -2.40
C LEU A 8 -11.72 11.45 -1.59
N TYR A 9 -11.89 10.27 -1.00
CA TYR A 9 -10.84 9.58 -0.27
C TYR A 9 -9.69 9.15 -1.19
N ALA A 10 -9.99 8.62 -2.38
CA ALA A 10 -8.99 8.31 -3.40
C ALA A 10 -8.20 9.56 -3.83
N ALA A 11 -8.90 10.68 -4.06
CA ALA A 11 -8.24 11.95 -4.39
C ALA A 11 -7.30 12.42 -3.26
N ALA A 12 -7.69 12.27 -2.00
CA ALA A 12 -6.85 12.61 -0.85
C ALA A 12 -5.61 11.68 -0.73
N GLN A 13 -5.76 10.37 -0.99
CA GLN A 13 -4.62 9.45 -1.01
C GLN A 13 -3.63 9.79 -2.12
N LEU A 14 -4.13 10.07 -3.33
CA LEU A 14 -3.29 10.43 -4.47
C LEU A 14 -2.54 11.75 -4.25
N SER A 15 -3.20 12.76 -3.68
CA SER A 15 -2.53 14.04 -3.37
C SER A 15 -1.47 13.89 -2.28
N GLY A 16 -1.74 13.09 -1.24
CA GLY A 16 -0.78 12.75 -0.21
C GLY A 16 0.44 12.00 -0.75
N ALA A 17 0.22 10.96 -1.57
CA ALA A 17 1.28 10.19 -2.22
C ALA A 17 2.15 11.07 -3.13
N THR A 18 1.53 11.96 -3.91
CA THR A 18 2.23 12.89 -4.79
C THR A 18 3.10 13.85 -3.98
N SER A 19 2.56 14.45 -2.92
CA SER A 19 3.31 15.35 -2.03
C SER A 19 4.51 14.65 -1.39
N ALA A 20 4.32 13.44 -0.86
CA ALA A 20 5.39 12.64 -0.27
C ALA A 20 6.49 12.30 -1.28
N ALA A 21 6.12 11.92 -2.52
CA ALA A 21 7.08 11.64 -3.59
C ALA A 21 7.90 12.89 -3.96
N PHE A 22 7.29 14.08 -4.01
CA PHE A 22 8.01 15.33 -4.21
C PHE A 22 8.97 15.66 -3.06
N THR A 23 8.55 15.47 -1.81
CA THR A 23 9.43 15.64 -0.64
C THR A 23 10.64 14.70 -0.71
N LEU A 24 10.42 13.42 -1.03
CA LEU A 24 11.50 12.44 -1.22
C LEU A 24 12.44 12.85 -2.34
N ARG A 25 11.92 13.32 -3.48
CA ARG A 25 12.73 13.79 -4.61
C ARG A 25 13.64 14.97 -4.25
N ILE A 26 13.14 15.93 -3.47
CA ILE A 26 13.94 17.09 -3.04
C ILE A 26 15.00 16.68 -2.02
N LEU A 27 14.66 15.77 -1.10
CA LEU A 27 15.54 15.39 0.01
C LEU A 27 16.64 14.40 -0.41
N LEU A 28 16.38 13.52 -1.38
CA LEU A 28 17.27 12.43 -1.79
C LEU A 28 17.95 12.66 -3.17
N ASP A 29 17.90 13.87 -3.73
CA ASP A 29 18.64 14.19 -4.97
C ASP A 29 20.16 13.92 -4.77
N PRO A 30 20.83 13.13 -5.64
CA PRO A 30 20.45 12.76 -7.01
C PRO A 30 19.96 11.29 -7.21
N ILE A 31 19.38 10.63 -6.20
CA ILE A 31 18.93 9.22 -6.34
C ILE A 31 17.70 9.14 -7.26
N GLN A 32 17.85 8.55 -8.45
CA GLN A 32 16.81 8.50 -9.49
C GLN A 32 15.86 7.29 -9.39
N ASP A 33 16.31 6.19 -8.81
CA ASP A 33 15.59 4.90 -8.76
C ASP A 33 14.88 4.66 -7.43
N LEU A 34 14.08 5.63 -6.98
CA LEU A 34 13.31 5.48 -5.75
C LEU A 34 11.92 4.89 -6.05
N GLY A 35 11.68 3.68 -5.54
CA GLY A 35 10.39 2.98 -5.72
C GLY A 35 10.20 2.32 -7.09
N THR A 36 11.28 2.12 -7.85
CA THR A 36 11.23 1.35 -9.10
C THR A 36 11.25 -0.13 -8.77
N THR A 37 10.13 -0.81 -9.00
CA THR A 37 10.09 -2.28 -8.99
C THR A 37 10.49 -2.76 -10.37
N SER A 38 11.71 -3.28 -10.50
CA SER A 38 12.16 -3.88 -11.75
C SER A 38 11.80 -5.37 -11.73
N PRO A 39 10.76 -5.81 -12.46
CA PRO A 39 10.36 -7.21 -12.44
C PRO A 39 11.46 -8.06 -13.08
N HIS A 40 12.10 -8.90 -12.28
CA HIS A 40 13.03 -9.92 -12.79
C HIS A 40 12.23 -11.06 -13.42
N GLY A 41 11.73 -10.85 -14.65
CA GLY A 41 11.02 -11.87 -15.43
C GLY A 41 9.80 -11.36 -16.21
N PRO A 42 8.94 -12.28 -16.70
CA PRO A 42 7.75 -11.91 -17.47
C PRO A 42 6.77 -11.07 -16.64
N ALA A 43 6.24 -9.99 -17.23
CA ALA A 43 5.26 -9.10 -16.59
C ALA A 43 4.06 -9.85 -15.98
N LEU A 44 3.66 -10.99 -16.59
CA LEU A 44 2.59 -11.84 -16.08
C LEU A 44 2.90 -12.44 -14.71
N LYS A 45 4.16 -12.84 -14.43
CA LYS A 45 4.54 -13.38 -13.12
C LYS A 45 4.49 -12.31 -12.05
N ALA A 46 4.97 -11.11 -12.36
CA ALA A 46 4.89 -9.95 -11.46
C ALA A 46 3.42 -9.60 -11.18
N LEU A 47 2.57 -9.54 -12.21
CA LEU A 47 1.13 -9.28 -12.04
C LEU A 47 0.44 -10.30 -11.13
N VAL A 48 0.74 -11.59 -11.29
CA VAL A 48 0.16 -12.64 -10.43
C VAL A 48 0.62 -12.47 -8.98
N MET A 49 1.90 -12.17 -8.75
CA MET A 49 2.42 -11.91 -7.41
C MET A 49 1.75 -10.68 -6.76
N GLU A 50 1.63 -9.58 -7.50
CA GLU A 50 0.95 -8.35 -7.06
C GLU A 50 -0.51 -8.61 -6.65
N ILE A 51 -1.23 -9.44 -7.42
CA ILE A 51 -2.62 -9.82 -7.09
C ILE A 51 -2.67 -10.60 -5.78
N VAL A 52 -1.79 -11.59 -5.59
CA VAL A 52 -1.76 -12.43 -4.38
C VAL A 52 -1.42 -11.59 -3.15
N VAL A 53 -0.40 -10.75 -3.25
CA VAL A 53 0.07 -9.90 -2.15
C VAL A 53 -0.99 -8.85 -1.78
N SER A 54 -1.56 -8.17 -2.78
CA SER A 54 -2.64 -7.19 -2.56
C SER A 54 -3.88 -7.83 -1.94
N PHE A 55 -4.22 -9.06 -2.35
CA PHE A 55 -5.31 -9.82 -1.75
C PHE A 55 -5.04 -10.12 -0.27
N CYS A 56 -3.84 -10.61 0.07
CA CYS A 56 -3.46 -10.86 1.46
C CYS A 56 -3.49 -9.58 2.31
N MET A 57 -2.96 -8.47 1.79
CA MET A 57 -2.94 -7.17 2.46
C MET A 57 -4.35 -6.64 2.75
N MET A 58 -5.23 -6.67 1.75
CA MET A 58 -6.63 -6.25 1.91
C MET A 58 -7.44 -7.23 2.78
N PHE A 59 -7.12 -8.53 2.74
CA PHE A 59 -7.75 -9.52 3.62
C PHE A 59 -7.44 -9.23 5.09
N VAL A 60 -6.16 -9.03 5.44
CA VAL A 60 -5.76 -8.67 6.81
C VAL A 60 -6.37 -7.33 7.22
N THR A 61 -6.33 -6.33 6.35
CA THR A 61 -6.91 -5.01 6.62
C THR A 61 -8.41 -5.09 6.88
N SER A 62 -9.13 -5.87 6.07
CA SER A 62 -10.58 -6.05 6.23
C SER A 62 -10.92 -6.87 7.48
N ALA A 63 -10.15 -7.91 7.78
CA ALA A 63 -10.33 -8.72 8.98
C ALA A 63 -10.17 -7.87 10.25
N VAL A 64 -9.12 -7.05 10.30
CA VAL A 64 -8.86 -6.14 11.42
C VAL A 64 -9.90 -5.02 11.52
N ALA A 65 -10.32 -4.45 10.39
CA ALA A 65 -11.31 -3.35 10.38
C ALA A 65 -12.73 -3.82 10.74
N THR A 66 -13.05 -5.09 10.52
CA THR A 66 -14.38 -5.66 10.77
C THR A 66 -14.48 -6.31 12.15
N ASP A 67 -13.36 -6.69 12.76
CA ASP A 67 -13.34 -7.30 14.09
C ASP A 67 -13.56 -6.24 15.18
N THR A 68 -14.79 -6.15 15.67
CA THR A 68 -15.20 -5.24 16.75
C THR A 68 -14.67 -5.65 18.12
N LYS A 69 -14.09 -6.86 18.27
CA LYS A 69 -13.39 -7.30 19.48
C LYS A 69 -11.90 -6.99 19.46
N ALA A 70 -11.33 -6.63 18.31
CA ALA A 70 -9.93 -6.25 18.23
C ALA A 70 -9.70 -4.90 18.93
N ILE A 71 -8.57 -4.79 19.64
CA ILE A 71 -8.10 -3.50 20.17
C ILE A 71 -7.76 -2.65 18.95
N GLY A 72 -8.57 -1.63 18.65
CA GLY A 72 -8.39 -0.79 17.46
C GLY A 72 -6.99 -0.18 17.34
N GLU A 73 -6.32 0.04 18.47
CA GLU A 73 -4.92 0.50 18.55
C GLU A 73 -3.93 -0.52 17.95
N LEU A 74 -4.15 -1.82 18.15
CA LEU A 74 -3.35 -2.88 17.52
C LEU A 74 -3.66 -3.05 16.04
N GLY A 75 -4.79 -2.52 15.56
CA GLY A 75 -5.18 -2.62 14.17
C GLY A 75 -4.20 -1.91 13.23
N GLY A 76 -3.66 -0.76 13.64
CA GLY A 76 -2.62 -0.06 12.89
C GLY A 76 -1.34 -0.88 12.75
N ILE A 77 -0.92 -1.58 13.81
CA ILE A 77 0.26 -2.45 13.81
C ILE A 77 0.04 -3.66 12.89
N ALA A 78 -1.15 -4.28 12.96
CA ALA A 78 -1.48 -5.43 12.12
C ALA A 78 -1.50 -5.07 10.63
N VAL A 79 -2.15 -3.95 10.27
CA VAL A 79 -2.17 -3.45 8.90
C VAL A 79 -0.76 -3.07 8.45
N GLY A 80 -0.01 -2.31 9.25
CA GLY A 80 1.36 -1.90 8.93
C GLY A 80 2.30 -3.10 8.72
N SER A 81 2.18 -4.14 9.54
CA SER A 81 2.95 -5.39 9.39
C SER A 81 2.60 -6.10 8.08
N ALA A 82 1.31 -6.17 7.73
CA ALA A 82 0.87 -6.77 6.47
C ALA A 82 1.40 -5.99 5.25
N VAL A 83 1.41 -4.65 5.30
CA VAL A 83 2.01 -3.82 4.24
C VAL A 83 3.51 -4.04 4.14
N CYS A 84 4.22 -4.12 5.27
CA CYS A 84 5.67 -4.35 5.30
C CYS A 84 6.03 -5.69 4.66
N ILE A 85 5.32 -6.76 5.05
CA ILE A 85 5.49 -8.09 4.44
C ILE A 85 5.18 -8.03 2.94
N SER A 86 4.08 -7.38 2.57
CA SER A 86 3.66 -7.24 1.17
C SER A 86 4.74 -6.56 0.31
N SER A 87 5.33 -5.48 0.80
CA SER A 87 6.42 -4.79 0.11
C SER A 87 7.67 -5.67 -0.07
N ILE A 88 8.00 -6.53 0.90
CA ILE A 88 9.15 -7.45 0.76
C ILE A 88 8.90 -8.51 -0.32
N PHE A 89 7.66 -8.99 -0.47
CA PHE A 89 7.30 -10.02 -1.45
C PHE A 89 7.02 -9.48 -2.85
N ALA A 90 6.40 -8.29 -2.96
CA ALA A 90 6.09 -7.64 -4.23
C ALA A 90 7.31 -6.91 -4.83
N GLY A 91 8.21 -6.41 -3.97
CA GLY A 91 9.34 -5.56 -4.35
C GLY A 91 9.04 -4.09 -4.08
#